data_AF-A0A9X9XIR9-F1
#
_entry.id   AF-A0A9X9XIR9-F1
#
_cell.length_a   1.000
_cell.length_b   1.000
_cell.length_c   1.000
_cell.angle_alpha   90.00
_cell.angle_beta   90.00
_cell.angle_gamma   90.00
#
_symmetry.space_group_name_H-M   'P 1'
#
loop_
_entity.id
_entity.type
_entity.pdbx_description
1 polymer ?
#
loop_
_entity_poly.entity_id
_entity_poly.type
_entity_poly.pdbx_seq_one_letter_code
_entity_poly.pdbx_strand_id
1 'polypeptide(L)'
;MFKTTTPLQRLRESSYTLSELPESIRTGDVGEFSQPINKAINTATVDDIAFAIQALGDEADALYRRVSALKQLHDRARRAGAVGAELAVDAAARLVERRK
;
A
#
# COMPACT_ATOMS: atom_id res chain seq x y z
N MET A 1 -9.34 -31.93 -24.17
CA MET A 1 -10.01 -30.82 -23.48
C MET A 1 -9.18 -29.56 -23.75
N PHE A 2 -9.59 -28.74 -24.72
CA PHE A 2 -8.87 -27.50 -25.02
C PHE A 2 -9.13 -26.51 -23.88
N LYS A 3 -8.12 -26.15 -23.11
CA LYS A 3 -8.24 -25.04 -22.16
C LYS A 3 -8.42 -23.78 -23.00
N THR A 4 -9.63 -23.24 -23.03
CA THR A 4 -9.87 -21.91 -23.59
C THR A 4 -9.29 -20.90 -22.60
N THR A 5 -7.99 -20.65 -22.69
CA THR A 5 -7.31 -19.69 -21.81
C THR A 5 -7.86 -18.30 -22.10
N THR A 6 -8.45 -17.64 -21.11
CA THR A 6 -8.98 -16.28 -21.27
C THR A 6 -7.84 -15.30 -21.58
N PRO A 7 -8.09 -14.15 -22.22
CA PRO A 7 -7.06 -13.13 -22.42
C PRO A 7 -6.33 -12.75 -21.11
N LEU A 8 -7.06 -12.62 -20.00
CA LEU A 8 -6.49 -12.35 -18.68
C LEU A 8 -5.57 -13.48 -18.20
N GLN A 9 -5.98 -14.75 -18.34
CA GLN A 9 -5.14 -15.89 -17.98
C GLN A 9 -3.86 -15.94 -18.82
N ARG A 10 -3.95 -15.68 -20.13
CA ARG A 10 -2.77 -15.60 -21.00
C ARG A 10 -1.80 -14.49 -20.55
N LEU A 11 -2.32 -13.35 -20.09
CA LEU A 11 -1.49 -12.26 -19.56
C LEU A 11 -0.82 -12.65 -18.23
N ARG A 12 -1.54 -13.31 -17.32
CA ARG A 12 -0.96 -13.80 -16.06
C ARG A 12 0.13 -14.85 -16.28
N GLU A 13 -0.04 -15.70 -17.28
CA GLU A 13 0.93 -16.75 -17.65
C GLU A 13 2.15 -16.20 -18.41
N SER A 14 2.08 -14.99 -18.99
CA SER A 14 3.15 -14.47 -19.85
C SER A 14 4.32 -13.83 -19.10
N SER A 15 4.11 -13.38 -17.85
CA SER A 15 5.15 -12.75 -17.04
C SER A 15 4.86 -12.88 -15.55
N TYR A 16 5.92 -13.04 -14.75
CA TYR A 16 5.85 -13.01 -13.29
C TYR A 16 5.25 -11.70 -12.75
N THR A 17 5.49 -10.56 -13.40
CA THR A 17 4.91 -9.29 -12.95
C THR A 17 3.41 -9.20 -13.20
N LEU A 18 2.90 -9.93 -14.21
CA LEU A 18 1.49 -9.93 -14.57
C LEU A 18 0.71 -11.07 -13.91
N SER A 19 1.36 -12.04 -13.28
CA SER A 19 0.69 -13.13 -12.56
C SER A 19 -0.18 -12.61 -11.42
N GLU A 20 0.21 -11.48 -10.82
CA GLU A 20 -0.48 -10.82 -9.72
C GLU A 20 -1.64 -9.91 -10.18
N LEU A 21 -1.95 -9.83 -11.48
CA LEU A 21 -3.09 -9.03 -11.95
C LEU A 21 -4.37 -9.51 -11.24
N PRO A 22 -5.13 -8.63 -10.57
CA PRO A 22 -6.32 -9.02 -9.82
C PRO A 22 -7.48 -9.37 -10.76
N GLU A 23 -8.52 -10.04 -10.24
CA GLU A 23 -9.77 -10.25 -10.98
C GLU A 23 -10.60 -8.96 -11.13
N SER A 24 -10.46 -8.05 -10.17
CA SER A 24 -11.16 -6.78 -10.12
C SER A 24 -10.23 -5.67 -9.67
N ILE A 25 -10.44 -4.48 -10.22
CA ILE A 25 -9.76 -3.26 -9.80
C ILE A 25 -10.73 -2.37 -9.02
N ARG A 26 -10.16 -1.52 -8.17
CA ARG A 26 -10.89 -0.47 -7.47
C ARG A 26 -10.25 0.87 -7.81
N THR A 27 -11.03 1.81 -8.31
CA THR A 27 -10.58 3.19 -8.47
C THR A 27 -10.68 3.93 -7.14
N GLY A 28 -9.88 4.99 -6.97
CA GLY A 28 -10.05 5.93 -5.88
C GLY A 28 -11.31 6.78 -6.05
N ASP A 29 -11.55 7.69 -5.10
CA ASP A 29 -12.60 8.70 -5.21
C ASP A 29 -12.24 9.67 -6.35
N VAL A 30 -12.96 9.60 -7.48
CA VAL A 30 -12.70 10.45 -8.64
C VAL A 30 -13.47 11.77 -8.50
N GLY A 31 -12.95 12.69 -7.71
CA GLY A 31 -13.58 13.99 -7.43
C GLY A 31 -14.52 13.96 -6.21
N GLU A 32 -14.97 15.15 -5.80
CA GLU A 32 -15.59 15.41 -4.48
C GLU A 32 -16.87 14.59 -4.18
N PHE A 33 -17.56 14.12 -5.23
CA PHE A 33 -18.82 13.37 -5.10
C PHE A 33 -18.82 11.99 -5.75
N SER A 34 -17.67 11.53 -6.26
CA SER A 34 -17.61 10.25 -6.95
C SER A 34 -17.24 9.14 -5.97
N GLN A 35 -17.96 8.01 -6.08
CA GLN A 35 -17.69 6.84 -5.26
C GLN A 35 -16.60 5.97 -5.91
N PRO A 36 -15.82 5.22 -5.12
CA PRO A 36 -14.89 4.22 -5.64
C PRO A 36 -15.64 3.22 -6.52
N ILE A 37 -15.18 3.02 -7.75
CA ILE A 37 -15.76 2.03 -8.65
C ILE A 37 -15.00 0.72 -8.46
N ASN A 38 -15.73 -0.36 -8.18
CA ASN A 38 -15.19 -1.72 -8.25
C ASN A 38 -15.60 -2.34 -9.59
N LYS A 39 -14.61 -2.75 -10.38
CA LYS A 39 -14.83 -3.21 -11.75
C LYS A 39 -14.01 -4.46 -12.04
N ALA A 40 -14.62 -5.43 -12.71
CA ALA A 40 -13.90 -6.60 -13.19
C ALA A 40 -12.87 -6.18 -14.25
N ILE A 41 -11.63 -6.65 -14.12
CA ILE A 41 -10.48 -6.17 -14.92
C ILE A 41 -10.67 -6.43 -16.43
N ASN A 42 -11.45 -7.46 -16.77
CA ASN A 42 -11.81 -7.80 -18.15
C ASN A 42 -12.72 -6.76 -18.84
N THR A 43 -13.32 -5.86 -18.07
CA THR A 43 -14.20 -4.77 -18.54
C THR A 43 -13.67 -3.38 -18.20
N ALA A 44 -12.48 -3.32 -17.57
CA ALA A 44 -11.80 -2.08 -17.22
C ALA A 44 -11.22 -1.41 -18.47
N THR A 45 -11.39 -0.10 -18.56
CA THR A 45 -10.71 0.73 -19.57
C THR A 45 -9.28 1.04 -19.12
N VAL A 46 -8.48 1.59 -20.02
CA VAL A 46 -7.12 2.06 -19.67
C VAL A 46 -7.18 3.17 -18.60
N ASP A 47 -8.18 4.05 -18.67
CA ASP A 47 -8.36 5.12 -17.68
C ASP A 47 -8.77 4.55 -16.31
N ASP A 48 -9.65 3.53 -16.28
CA ASP A 48 -10.00 2.85 -15.03
C ASP A 48 -8.76 2.26 -14.35
N ILE A 49 -7.84 1.67 -15.14
CA ILE A 49 -6.57 1.14 -14.66
C ILE A 49 -5.66 2.27 -14.14
N ALA A 50 -5.59 3.41 -14.84
CA ALA A 50 -4.82 4.57 -14.38
C ALA A 50 -5.31 5.09 -13.02
N PHE A 51 -6.63 5.20 -12.84
CA PHE A 51 -7.21 5.60 -11.56
C PHE A 51 -7.01 4.56 -10.45
N ALA A 52 -7.06 3.27 -10.77
CA ALA A 52 -6.76 2.21 -9.81
C ALA A 52 -5.28 2.23 -9.38
N ILE A 53 -4.35 2.49 -10.31
CA ILE A 53 -2.92 2.65 -10.02
C ILE A 53 -2.71 3.84 -9.08
N GLN A 54 -3.35 4.99 -9.34
CA GLN A 54 -3.24 6.16 -8.47
C GLN A 54 -3.72 5.86 -7.05
N ALA A 55 -4.89 5.21 -6.91
CA ALA A 55 -5.44 4.86 -5.60
C ALA A 55 -4.54 3.90 -4.82
N LEU A 56 -4.02 2.86 -5.48
CA LEU A 56 -3.07 1.94 -4.87
C LEU A 56 -1.75 2.63 -4.49
N GLY A 57 -1.32 3.61 -5.30
CA GLY A 57 -0.18 4.47 -4.99
C GLY A 57 -0.39 5.27 -3.70
N ASP A 58 -1.55 5.91 -3.54
CA ASP A 58 -1.89 6.67 -2.34
C ASP A 58 -1.94 5.78 -1.07
N GLU A 59 -2.49 4.56 -1.20
CA GLU A 59 -2.49 3.56 -0.13
C GLU A 59 -1.07 3.10 0.24
N ALA A 60 -0.23 2.81 -0.76
CA ALA A 60 1.16 2.44 -0.57
C ALA A 60 1.95 3.55 0.13
N ASP A 61 1.77 4.80 -0.30
CA ASP A 61 2.38 5.97 0.33
C ASP A 61 1.96 6.15 1.78
N ALA A 62 0.66 5.96 2.08
CA ALA A 62 0.16 6.00 3.45
C ALA A 62 0.80 4.90 4.32
N LEU A 63 0.96 3.70 3.77
CA LEU A 63 1.64 2.59 4.44
C LEU A 63 3.12 2.90 4.68
N TYR A 64 3.84 3.42 3.68
CA TYR A 64 5.25 3.82 3.82
C TYR A 64 5.44 4.92 4.86
N ARG A 65 4.56 5.92 4.90
CA ARG A 65 4.57 6.96 5.95
C ARG A 65 4.43 6.36 7.35
N ARG A 66 3.49 5.41 7.53
CA ARG A 66 3.30 4.71 8.82
C ARG A 66 4.52 3.88 9.20
N VAL A 67 5.08 3.11 8.27
CA VAL A 67 6.31 2.32 8.50
C VAL A 67 7.47 3.24 8.88
N SER A 68 7.65 4.35 8.17
CA SER A 68 8.69 5.34 8.47
C SER A 68 8.53 5.95 9.86
N ALA A 69 7.30 6.31 10.25
CA ALA A 69 7.01 6.82 11.59
C ALA A 69 7.39 5.81 12.69
N LEU A 70 7.05 4.52 12.51
CA LEU A 70 7.41 3.46 13.45
C LEU A 70 8.92 3.23 13.52
N LYS A 71 9.63 3.24 12.39
CA LYS A 71 11.10 3.17 12.37
C LYS A 71 11.72 4.32 13.16
N GLN A 72 11.24 5.55 12.95
CA GLN A 72 11.73 6.70 13.69
C GLN A 72 11.43 6.63 15.20
N LEU A 73 10.25 6.13 15.58
CA LEU A 73 9.91 5.91 16.99
C LEU A 73 10.88 4.90 17.62
N HIS A 74 11.09 3.76 16.97
CA HIS A 74 12.03 2.75 17.40
C HIS A 74 13.45 3.33 17.58
N ASP A 75 13.96 4.04 16.58
CA ASP A 75 15.32 4.59 16.62
C ASP A 75 15.48 5.63 17.74
N ARG A 76 14.45 6.45 18.00
CA ARG A 76 14.46 7.37 19.14
C ARG A 76 14.46 6.62 20.46
N ALA A 77 13.64 5.58 20.62
CA ALA A 77 13.64 4.76 21.83
C ALA A 77 15.03 4.12 22.07
N ARG A 78 15.67 3.57 21.04
CA ARG A 78 17.02 2.99 21.14
C ARG A 78 18.07 4.02 21.51
N ARG A 79 18.03 5.22 20.92
CA ARG A 79 18.93 6.33 21.27
C ARG A 79 18.73 6.81 22.71
N ALA A 80 17.55 6.61 23.28
CA ALA A 80 17.27 6.88 24.70
C ALA A 80 17.77 5.76 25.64
N GLY A 81 18.36 4.70 25.11
CA GLY A 81 18.88 3.56 25.87
C GLY A 81 17.88 2.41 26.07
N ALA A 82 16.72 2.44 25.41
CA ALA A 82 15.69 1.43 25.64
C ALA A 82 16.07 0.03 25.17
N VAL A 83 15.77 -0.96 25.99
CA VAL A 83 15.88 -2.39 25.69
C VAL A 83 14.53 -2.98 25.28
N GLY A 84 14.53 -4.16 24.66
CA GLY A 84 13.41 -4.66 23.84
C GLY A 84 12.03 -4.76 24.53
N ALA A 85 11.98 -4.92 25.85
CA ALA A 85 10.73 -5.03 26.60
C ALA A 85 10.17 -3.68 27.09
N GLU A 86 10.90 -2.57 26.90
CA GLU A 86 10.45 -1.25 27.33
C GLU A 86 9.39 -0.64 26.40
N LEU A 87 8.56 0.25 26.95
CA LEU A 87 7.57 1.01 26.19
C LEU A 87 8.27 2.05 25.30
N ALA A 88 8.16 1.87 23.98
CA ALA A 88 8.89 2.68 23.00
C ALA A 88 8.54 4.17 23.03
N VAL A 89 7.28 4.51 23.34
CA VAL A 89 6.82 5.91 23.45
C VAL A 89 7.49 6.60 24.62
N ASP A 90 7.40 6.01 25.81
CA ASP A 90 8.00 6.56 27.04
C ASP A 90 9.51 6.66 26.93
N ALA A 91 10.15 5.65 26.32
CA ALA A 91 11.57 5.69 25.99
C ALA A 91 11.93 6.87 25.08
N ALA A 92 11.23 7.02 23.94
CA ALA A 92 11.52 8.07 22.98
C ALA A 92 11.27 9.48 23.55
N ALA A 93 10.28 9.64 24.44
CA ALA A 93 9.94 10.91 25.08
C ALA A 93 11.10 11.48 25.93
N ARG A 94 11.91 10.61 26.57
CA ARG A 94 13.10 11.02 27.34
C ARG A 94 14.10 11.85 26.53
N LEU A 95 14.15 11.68 25.20
CA LEU A 95 15.02 12.49 24.32
C LEU A 95 14.46 13.86 23.97
N VAL A 96 13.13 14.00 23.97
CA VAL A 96 12.45 15.27 23.72
C VAL A 96 12.62 16.19 24.94
N GLU A 97 12.53 15.62 26.13
CA GLU A 97 12.67 16.33 27.41
C GLU A 97 14.11 16.82 27.65
N ARG A 98 15.13 16.06 27.23
CA ARG A 98 16.55 16.45 27.36
C ARG A 98 17.00 17.61 26.46
N ARG A 99 16.19 17.99 25.47
CA ARG A 99 16.48 19.08 24.53
C ARG A 99 15.83 20.40 24.91
N LYS A 100 14.98 20.41 25.95
CA LYS A 100 14.44 21.62 26.56
C LYS A 100 15.36 22.06 27.71
#